data_AF-A0A0A6UBN4-F1
#
_entry.id   AF-A0A0A6UBN4-F1
#
_cell.length_a   1.000
_cell.length_b   1.000
_cell.length_c   1.000
_cell.angle_alpha   90.00
_cell.angle_beta   90.00
_cell.angle_gamma   90.00
#
_symmetry.space_group_name_H-M   'P 1'
#
loop_
_entity.id
_entity.type
_entity.pdbx_description
1 polymer ?
#
loop_
_entity_poly.entity_id
_entity_poly.type
_entity_poly.pdbx_seq_one_letter_code
_entity_poly.pdbx_strand_id
1 'polypeptide(L)'
;MDESARERLMEAPMLHRPPARGAGRCRRASDDAGFTMVETIASIAVVMVIMMALTQYFTNAMRINRQQGDRQIAVQLADSAMERVRALKVAAILTGRDKNSVQEQEQTPVPEVAAMMTSGFNDIAYDDEAPAGAGATAVLPTTPLPVTVNGLTYQQHFYIDTCERRTGTAEECSGKATGRSGYVAMYRVIVAVTWPNNRCKAGTCAFVTSTLIGSKSDEPLFNVGSASGPLDIVDPATTVYNDTGVAITFTPQYSGGTAPLTWTATDLPAGLSINRSTGTVSGTPTAAAGTSYPTIITAADASDQQDYIRFTWRLTTSPTMADPAAVYATADAPVNQKILVTNGAAPFTWSFTGLPPGVAQDTATETAATTSLTGTPTAVGTWNVGVVVTDNSGVRFTRTWAWSTALTLNFTAPTNSRVNTAITAVTPTVTGGTTPYKTYTAVGLPAGLTINSTTGTISGTPTAKTSTTGATVTITVTDSASVSASKIVTWKVA
;
A
#
# COMPACT_ATOMS: atom_id res chain seq x y z
N MET A 1 40.26 -42.48 -10.54
CA MET A 1 40.05 -41.02 -10.64
C MET A 1 39.37 -40.53 -9.37
N ASP A 2 40.05 -40.22 -8.27
CA ASP A 2 41.36 -40.62 -7.69
C ASP A 2 41.24 -40.21 -6.21
N GLU A 3 41.66 -40.98 -5.21
CA GLU A 3 43.02 -41.44 -4.87
C GLU A 3 43.99 -40.27 -4.53
N SER A 4 44.69 -40.23 -3.38
CA SER A 4 44.73 -41.12 -2.20
C SER A 4 44.09 -40.40 -0.97
N ALA A 5 44.51 -40.37 0.31
CA ALA A 5 45.64 -40.91 1.09
C ALA A 5 45.32 -40.79 2.61
N ARG A 6 45.93 -41.51 3.57
CA ARG A 6 46.80 -42.70 3.54
C ARG A 6 46.95 -43.30 4.96
N GLU A 7 46.99 -44.64 5.09
CA GLU A 7 47.81 -45.42 6.06
C GLU A 7 47.61 -45.20 7.61
N ARG A 8 47.76 -46.15 8.56
CA ARG A 8 48.30 -47.55 8.68
C ARG A 8 47.35 -48.39 9.59
N LEU A 9 47.11 -49.69 9.42
CA LEU A 9 47.98 -50.89 9.67
C LEU A 9 48.49 -50.96 11.14
N MET A 10 48.52 -52.10 11.85
CA MET A 10 48.32 -53.52 11.44
C MET A 10 47.98 -54.47 12.62
N GLU A 11 47.14 -55.48 12.34
CA GLU A 11 47.10 -56.89 12.83
C GLU A 11 47.23 -57.34 14.32
N ALA A 12 46.64 -58.51 14.59
CA ALA A 12 46.79 -59.35 15.80
C ALA A 12 47.53 -60.67 15.47
N PRO A 13 47.84 -61.56 16.43
CA PRO A 13 47.06 -62.82 16.49
C PRO A 13 46.92 -63.45 17.91
N MET A 14 46.55 -64.74 17.99
CA MET A 14 46.04 -65.46 19.18
C MET A 14 47.07 -66.30 19.99
N LEU A 15 46.55 -66.92 21.07
CA LEU A 15 46.90 -68.24 21.67
C LEU A 15 48.15 -68.37 22.58
N HIS A 16 47.92 -68.60 23.89
CA HIS A 16 48.31 -69.85 24.59
C HIS A 16 47.77 -69.99 26.05
N ARG A 17 47.62 -71.25 26.50
CA ARG A 17 47.72 -71.77 27.90
C ARG A 17 49.06 -72.54 27.98
N PRO A 18 49.67 -72.95 29.14
CA PRO A 18 49.09 -73.35 30.43
C PRO A 18 49.89 -72.82 31.67
N PRO A 19 50.34 -73.61 32.69
CA PRO A 19 49.58 -74.17 33.83
C PRO A 19 50.03 -73.75 35.26
N ALA A 20 49.09 -73.90 36.20
CA ALA A 20 49.16 -74.41 37.60
C ALA A 20 50.39 -74.30 38.54
N ARG A 21 50.05 -74.17 39.84
CA ARG A 21 50.79 -74.44 41.10
C ARG A 21 51.79 -73.40 41.64
N GLY A 22 51.47 -72.90 42.84
CA GLY A 22 52.38 -72.28 43.81
C GLY A 22 51.64 -72.17 45.16
N ALA A 23 52.27 -72.52 46.28
CA ALA A 23 51.61 -72.58 47.60
C ALA A 23 52.27 -71.64 48.61
N GLY A 24 51.47 -70.94 49.40
CA GLY A 24 51.94 -70.06 50.48
C GLY A 24 50.86 -69.83 51.53
N ARG A 25 51.04 -70.39 52.73
CA ARG A 25 50.18 -70.11 53.89
C ARG A 25 50.59 -68.79 54.54
N CYS A 26 49.62 -68.02 55.00
CA CYS A 26 49.75 -67.34 56.29
C CYS A 26 48.39 -67.23 56.99
N ARG A 27 48.31 -67.64 58.26
CA ARG A 27 47.12 -67.46 59.10
C ARG A 27 47.26 -66.16 59.88
N ARG A 28 46.22 -65.34 59.91
CA ARG A 28 45.79 -64.63 61.13
C ARG A 28 44.28 -64.78 61.25
N ALA A 29 43.83 -65.01 62.47
CA ALA A 29 42.42 -64.93 62.83
C ALA A 29 42.13 -63.51 63.33
N SER A 30 40.88 -63.08 63.17
CA SER A 30 40.33 -61.89 63.80
C SER A 30 38.85 -62.17 64.07
N ASP A 31 38.61 -62.68 65.28
CA ASP A 31 37.37 -62.75 66.06
C ASP A 31 36.03 -62.52 65.32
N ASP A 32 35.22 -63.57 65.26
CA ASP A 32 33.77 -63.46 65.08
C ASP A 32 33.14 -62.78 66.31
N ALA A 33 33.20 -61.44 66.33
CA ALA A 33 32.41 -60.63 67.25
C ALA A 33 30.92 -60.77 66.88
N GLY A 34 30.21 -61.68 67.55
CA GLY A 34 28.78 -61.88 67.34
C GLY A 34 28.01 -60.57 67.58
N PHE A 35 27.32 -60.09 66.55
CA PHE A 35 26.58 -58.81 66.55
C PHE A 35 25.82 -58.56 67.85
N THR A 36 26.06 -57.41 68.46
CA THR A 36 25.38 -57.06 69.72
C THR A 36 23.88 -56.84 69.47
N MET A 37 23.03 -57.03 70.48
CA MET A 37 21.57 -56.88 70.31
C MET A 37 21.16 -55.48 69.83
N VAL A 38 21.92 -54.44 70.20
CA VAL A 38 21.73 -53.06 69.71
C VAL A 38 22.02 -52.96 68.21
N GLU A 39 23.05 -53.67 67.75
CA GLU A 39 23.58 -53.63 66.38
C GLU A 39 22.72 -54.45 65.39
N THR A 40 22.11 -55.55 65.85
CA THR A 40 21.08 -56.26 65.08
C THR A 40 19.80 -55.42 64.95
N ILE A 41 19.36 -54.75 66.04
CA ILE A 41 18.23 -53.81 66.00
C ILE A 41 18.52 -52.63 65.06
N ALA A 42 19.71 -52.04 65.13
CA ALA A 42 20.13 -50.95 64.25
C ALA A 42 20.18 -51.41 62.77
N SER A 43 20.71 -52.60 62.50
CA SER A 43 20.75 -53.18 61.15
C SER A 43 19.34 -53.44 60.59
N ILE A 44 18.43 -53.97 61.41
CA ILE A 44 17.01 -54.15 61.04
C ILE A 44 16.35 -52.80 60.73
N ALA A 45 16.56 -51.78 61.57
CA ALA A 45 16.02 -50.43 61.34
C ALA A 45 16.56 -49.81 60.03
N VAL A 46 17.86 -49.92 59.76
CA VAL A 46 18.47 -49.45 58.51
C VAL A 46 17.90 -50.20 57.30
N VAL A 47 17.76 -51.53 57.37
CA VAL A 47 17.16 -52.33 56.29
C VAL A 47 15.69 -51.94 56.07
N MET A 48 14.90 -51.71 57.12
CA MET A 48 13.52 -51.23 56.99
C MET A 48 13.43 -49.87 56.27
N VAL A 49 14.27 -48.91 56.66
CA VAL A 49 14.32 -47.58 56.01
C VAL A 49 14.73 -47.70 54.54
N ILE A 50 15.74 -48.52 54.23
CA ILE A 50 16.18 -48.78 52.85
C ILE A 50 15.06 -49.42 52.03
N MET A 51 14.37 -50.43 52.57
CA MET A 51 13.26 -51.11 51.86
C MET A 51 12.05 -50.18 51.62
N MET A 52 11.74 -49.29 52.56
CA MET A 52 10.71 -48.24 52.35
C MET A 52 11.13 -47.27 51.25
N ALA A 53 12.37 -46.78 51.26
CA ALA A 53 12.91 -45.88 50.24
C ALA A 53 12.94 -46.55 48.85
N LEU A 54 13.38 -47.81 48.76
CA LEU A 54 13.38 -48.59 47.52
C LEU A 54 11.96 -48.82 46.99
N THR A 55 10.97 -49.07 47.86
CA THR A 55 9.57 -49.24 47.45
C THR A 55 8.99 -47.95 46.85
N GLN A 56 9.29 -46.79 47.47
CA GLN A 56 8.87 -45.49 46.95
C GLN A 56 9.62 -45.13 45.64
N TYR A 57 10.90 -45.46 45.52
CA TYR A 57 11.65 -45.29 44.27
C TYR A 57 11.07 -46.17 43.15
N PHE A 58 10.90 -47.47 43.40
CA PHE A 58 10.43 -48.46 42.43
C PHE A 58 9.01 -48.15 41.93
N THR A 59 8.09 -47.80 42.83
CA THR A 59 6.72 -47.41 42.43
C THR A 59 6.70 -46.14 41.59
N ASN A 60 7.57 -45.16 41.87
CA ASN A 60 7.67 -43.95 41.06
C ASN A 60 8.39 -44.19 39.72
N ALA A 61 9.44 -45.01 39.69
CA ALA A 61 10.12 -45.42 38.45
C ALA A 61 9.16 -46.21 37.52
N MET A 62 8.38 -47.15 38.06
CA MET A 62 7.34 -47.86 37.29
C MET A 62 6.25 -46.91 36.77
N ARG A 63 5.81 -45.91 37.55
CA ARG A 63 4.85 -44.90 37.11
C ARG A 63 5.41 -44.05 35.96
N ILE A 64 6.66 -43.60 36.06
CA ILE A 64 7.35 -42.83 35.02
C ILE A 64 7.53 -43.66 33.75
N ASN A 65 7.98 -44.92 33.86
CA ASN A 65 8.15 -45.80 32.71
C ASN A 65 6.83 -46.10 31.99
N ARG A 66 5.72 -46.26 32.73
CA ARG A 66 4.37 -46.36 32.12
C ARG A 66 4.00 -45.06 31.41
N GLN A 67 4.15 -43.91 32.05
CA GLN A 67 3.84 -42.60 31.43
C GLN A 67 4.66 -42.34 30.15
N GLN A 68 5.92 -42.78 30.09
CA GLN A 68 6.73 -42.70 28.87
C GLN A 68 6.27 -43.71 27.81
N GLY A 69 5.89 -44.93 28.20
CA GLY A 69 5.31 -45.93 27.30
C GLY A 69 3.98 -45.47 26.69
N ASP A 70 3.07 -44.92 27.50
CA ASP A 70 1.79 -44.35 27.04
C ASP A 70 2.04 -43.23 26.01
N ARG A 71 3.01 -42.35 26.29
CA ARG A 71 3.41 -41.28 25.37
C ARG A 71 4.04 -41.82 24.09
N GLN A 72 4.88 -42.87 24.15
CA GLN A 72 5.47 -43.50 22.96
C GLN A 72 4.41 -44.13 22.07
N ILE A 73 3.39 -44.77 22.66
CA ILE A 73 2.21 -45.28 21.92
C ILE A 73 1.46 -44.11 21.28
N ALA A 74 1.22 -43.01 22.00
CA ALA A 74 0.55 -41.83 21.44
C ALA A 74 1.31 -41.20 20.24
N VAL A 75 2.65 -41.18 20.29
CA VAL A 75 3.50 -40.75 19.15
C VAL A 75 3.33 -41.70 17.96
N GLN A 76 3.45 -43.01 18.17
CA GLN A 76 3.26 -44.01 17.10
C GLN A 76 1.86 -43.98 16.48
N LEU A 77 0.82 -43.72 17.29
CA LEU A 77 -0.55 -43.54 16.81
C LEU A 77 -0.72 -42.22 16.06
N ALA A 78 0.03 -41.17 16.39
CA ALA A 78 0.03 -39.92 15.64
C ALA A 78 0.75 -40.09 14.30
N ASP A 79 1.92 -40.71 14.28
CA ASP A 79 2.67 -41.00 13.04
C ASP A 79 1.84 -41.88 12.09
N SER A 80 1.17 -42.92 12.60
CA SER A 80 0.25 -43.76 11.82
C SER A 80 -0.94 -42.97 11.25
N ALA A 81 -1.50 -42.03 12.01
CA ALA A 81 -2.53 -41.12 11.52
C ALA A 81 -1.98 -40.11 10.48
N MET A 82 -0.73 -39.67 10.60
CA MET A 82 -0.06 -38.81 9.61
C MET A 82 0.24 -39.55 8.31
N GLU A 83 0.58 -40.85 8.36
CA GLU A 83 0.69 -41.68 7.15
C GLU A 83 -0.67 -41.92 6.49
N ARG A 84 -1.77 -42.10 7.26
CA ARG A 84 -3.14 -42.09 6.71
C ARG A 84 -3.43 -40.77 5.99
N VAL A 85 -3.05 -39.64 6.56
CA VAL A 85 -3.22 -38.29 5.96
C VAL A 85 -2.41 -38.18 4.66
N ARG A 86 -1.14 -38.60 4.66
CA ARG A 86 -0.23 -38.57 3.49
C ARG A 86 -0.62 -39.52 2.37
N ALA A 87 -1.36 -40.60 2.68
CA ALA A 87 -1.87 -41.54 1.69
C ALA A 87 -3.08 -41.02 0.89
N LEU A 88 -3.64 -39.85 1.26
CA LEU A 88 -4.74 -39.23 0.54
C LEU A 88 -4.24 -38.33 -0.60
N LYS A 89 -4.99 -38.31 -1.71
CA LYS A 89 -4.90 -37.22 -2.70
C LYS A 89 -5.40 -35.92 -2.06
N VAL A 90 -4.90 -34.77 -2.49
CA VAL A 90 -5.31 -33.47 -1.91
C VAL A 90 -6.83 -33.28 -1.94
N ALA A 91 -7.44 -33.56 -3.09
CA ALA A 91 -8.90 -33.46 -3.28
C ALA A 91 -9.72 -34.40 -2.35
N ALA A 92 -9.09 -35.38 -1.70
CA ALA A 92 -9.73 -36.32 -0.77
C ALA A 92 -9.55 -35.96 0.72
N ILE A 93 -8.72 -34.94 1.04
CA ILE A 93 -8.40 -34.56 2.44
C ILE A 93 -9.62 -34.01 3.17
N LEU A 94 -10.46 -33.25 2.47
CA LEU A 94 -11.68 -32.66 3.03
C LEU A 94 -12.91 -33.55 2.88
N THR A 95 -12.88 -34.57 2.01
CA THR A 95 -14.09 -35.31 1.58
C THR A 95 -14.94 -35.82 2.74
N GLY A 96 -16.18 -35.32 2.81
CA GLY A 96 -17.16 -35.62 3.85
C GLY A 96 -17.07 -34.75 5.10
N ARG A 97 -16.07 -33.88 5.25
CA ARG A 97 -15.95 -32.95 6.40
C ARG A 97 -16.88 -31.76 6.19
N ASP A 98 -18.17 -31.95 6.46
CA ASP A 98 -19.17 -30.89 6.32
C ASP A 98 -18.93 -29.70 7.25
N LYS A 99 -19.38 -28.52 6.81
CA LYS A 99 -19.12 -27.23 7.47
C LYS A 99 -19.51 -27.19 8.94
N ASN A 100 -20.65 -27.77 9.30
CA ASN A 100 -21.17 -27.71 10.66
C ASN A 100 -20.33 -28.60 11.58
N SER A 101 -20.07 -29.84 11.16
CA SER A 101 -19.22 -30.77 11.90
C SER A 101 -17.78 -30.25 12.10
N VAL A 102 -17.23 -29.49 11.15
CA VAL A 102 -15.96 -28.79 11.33
C VAL A 102 -16.12 -27.64 12.32
N GLN A 103 -17.13 -26.77 12.18
CA GLN A 103 -17.37 -25.66 13.10
C GLN A 103 -17.60 -26.09 14.56
N GLU A 104 -18.21 -27.25 14.79
CA GLU A 104 -18.37 -27.83 16.14
C GLU A 104 -17.03 -28.34 16.71
N GLN A 105 -16.24 -29.04 15.91
CA GLN A 105 -14.89 -29.50 16.28
C GLN A 105 -13.97 -28.32 16.67
N GLU A 106 -14.07 -27.22 15.93
CA GLU A 106 -13.26 -26.00 16.09
C GLU A 106 -13.71 -25.08 17.25
N GLN A 107 -14.91 -25.28 17.80
CA GLN A 107 -15.37 -24.58 19.01
C GLN A 107 -14.81 -25.21 20.30
N THR A 108 -14.47 -26.50 20.28
CA THR A 108 -13.90 -27.23 21.44
C THR A 108 -12.68 -28.08 21.07
N PRO A 109 -11.61 -27.48 20.52
CA PRO A 109 -10.38 -28.20 20.17
C PRO A 109 -9.65 -28.72 21.42
N VAL A 110 -8.83 -29.76 21.22
CA VAL A 110 -7.87 -30.23 22.24
C VAL A 110 -6.99 -29.03 22.68
N PRO A 111 -6.76 -28.79 23.99
CA PRO A 111 -6.08 -27.57 24.46
C PRO A 111 -4.69 -27.34 23.86
N GLU A 112 -3.94 -28.41 23.59
CA GLU A 112 -2.64 -28.38 22.92
C GLU A 112 -2.74 -28.03 21.43
N VAL A 113 -3.85 -28.37 20.76
CA VAL A 113 -4.15 -27.95 19.38
C VAL A 113 -4.55 -26.47 19.35
N ALA A 114 -5.40 -26.03 20.29
CA ALA A 114 -5.90 -24.65 20.36
C ALA A 114 -4.76 -23.60 20.28
N ALA A 115 -3.61 -23.88 20.91
CA ALA A 115 -2.42 -23.05 20.86
C ALA A 115 -1.85 -22.84 19.44
N MET A 116 -1.96 -23.83 18.55
CA MET A 116 -1.53 -23.78 17.15
C MET A 116 -2.52 -23.01 16.25
N MET A 117 -3.77 -22.87 16.71
CA MET A 117 -4.87 -22.20 15.99
C MET A 117 -4.99 -20.73 16.41
N THR A 118 -4.67 -20.39 17.67
CA THR A 118 -4.63 -19.00 18.18
C THR A 118 -3.66 -18.05 17.47
N SER A 119 -2.94 -18.48 16.43
CA SER A 119 -2.04 -17.67 15.60
C SER A 119 -2.75 -16.64 14.69
N GLY A 120 -4.09 -16.57 14.69
CA GLY A 120 -4.86 -15.63 13.88
C GLY A 120 -5.17 -16.12 12.46
N PHE A 121 -4.94 -17.41 12.19
CA PHE A 121 -5.08 -18.03 10.87
C PHE A 121 -6.27 -19.01 10.83
N ASN A 122 -7.33 -18.72 11.58
CA ASN A 122 -8.50 -19.59 11.80
C ASN A 122 -9.48 -19.62 10.63
N ASP A 123 -9.01 -19.96 9.44
CA ASP A 123 -9.86 -20.20 8.29
C ASP A 123 -10.04 -21.71 8.05
N ILE A 124 -11.18 -22.20 8.54
CA ILE A 124 -11.53 -23.63 8.60
C ILE A 124 -11.63 -24.26 7.21
N ALA A 125 -11.02 -25.44 7.03
CA ALA A 125 -11.11 -26.19 5.79
C ALA A 125 -12.21 -27.26 5.89
N TYR A 126 -13.20 -27.18 4.99
CA TYR A 126 -14.38 -28.05 4.98
C TYR A 126 -14.81 -28.34 3.53
N ASP A 127 -15.65 -29.36 3.37
CA ASP A 127 -16.18 -29.80 2.07
C ASP A 127 -17.55 -29.15 1.81
N ASP A 128 -17.62 -28.21 0.86
CA ASP A 128 -18.87 -27.54 0.46
C ASP A 128 -19.88 -28.50 -0.22
N GLU A 129 -19.45 -29.69 -0.67
CA GLU A 129 -20.30 -30.71 -1.31
C GLU A 129 -20.82 -31.77 -0.30
N ALA A 130 -20.31 -31.78 0.94
CA ALA A 130 -20.67 -32.77 1.96
C ALA A 130 -22.04 -32.48 2.63
N PRO A 131 -22.92 -33.48 2.79
CA PRO A 131 -24.17 -33.31 3.51
C PRO A 131 -23.94 -33.12 5.02
N ALA A 132 -24.77 -32.30 5.66
CA ALA A 132 -24.63 -31.96 7.08
C ALA A 132 -24.60 -33.21 7.99
N GLY A 133 -23.60 -33.28 8.87
CA GLY A 133 -23.35 -34.43 9.75
C GLY A 133 -22.49 -35.55 9.14
N ALA A 134 -22.03 -35.43 7.89
CA ALA A 134 -21.09 -36.37 7.28
C ALA A 134 -19.70 -36.37 7.95
N GLY A 135 -19.33 -35.32 8.68
CA GLY A 135 -17.99 -35.16 9.27
C GLY A 135 -17.55 -36.32 10.16
N ALA A 136 -18.48 -37.00 10.84
CA ALA A 136 -18.19 -38.17 11.66
C ALA A 136 -17.76 -39.41 10.84
N THR A 137 -18.14 -39.49 9.56
CA THR A 137 -17.82 -40.58 8.63
C THR A 137 -16.84 -40.17 7.52
N ALA A 138 -16.31 -38.95 7.58
CA ALA A 138 -15.36 -38.39 6.60
C ALA A 138 -14.05 -39.19 6.49
N VAL A 139 -13.33 -39.00 5.38
CA VAL A 139 -12.05 -39.70 5.12
C VAL A 139 -11.00 -39.36 6.20
N LEU A 140 -11.06 -38.13 6.73
CA LEU A 140 -10.43 -37.70 7.99
C LEU A 140 -11.56 -37.18 8.92
N PRO A 141 -12.06 -37.98 9.88
CA PRO A 141 -13.21 -37.62 10.69
C PRO A 141 -13.05 -36.31 11.49
N THR A 142 -14.15 -35.58 11.66
CA THR A 142 -14.23 -34.43 12.60
C THR A 142 -14.44 -34.88 14.04
N THR A 143 -15.04 -36.07 14.24
CA THR A 143 -15.21 -36.72 15.55
C THR A 143 -13.98 -37.55 15.92
N PRO A 144 -13.62 -37.68 17.21
CA PRO A 144 -12.44 -38.45 17.62
C PRO A 144 -12.56 -39.94 17.29
N LEU A 145 -11.50 -40.52 16.72
CA LEU A 145 -11.42 -41.94 16.36
C LEU A 145 -10.73 -42.73 17.49
N PRO A 146 -11.44 -43.63 18.20
CA PRO A 146 -10.86 -44.37 19.32
C PRO A 146 -9.95 -45.51 18.85
N VAL A 147 -8.77 -45.61 19.47
CA VAL A 147 -7.80 -46.68 19.25
C VAL A 147 -7.34 -47.24 20.60
N THR A 148 -7.68 -48.50 20.89
CA THR A 148 -7.33 -49.13 22.18
C THR A 148 -6.04 -49.95 22.06
N VAL A 149 -5.04 -49.60 22.87
CA VAL A 149 -3.74 -50.31 22.93
C VAL A 149 -3.48 -50.70 24.38
N ASN A 150 -3.18 -51.99 24.63
CA ASN A 150 -2.92 -52.55 25.97
C ASN A 150 -4.00 -52.24 27.03
N GLY A 151 -5.26 -52.07 26.60
CA GLY A 151 -6.39 -51.74 27.47
C GLY A 151 -6.59 -50.25 27.76
N LEU A 152 -5.72 -49.37 27.24
CA LEU A 152 -5.89 -47.92 27.30
C LEU A 152 -6.43 -47.41 25.96
N THR A 153 -7.52 -46.64 25.99
CA THR A 153 -8.11 -46.03 24.79
C THR A 153 -7.48 -44.66 24.55
N TYR A 154 -6.85 -44.52 23.39
CA TYR A 154 -6.38 -43.26 22.81
C TYR A 154 -7.46 -42.74 21.86
N GLN A 155 -7.50 -41.44 21.63
CA GLN A 155 -8.40 -40.79 20.68
C GLN A 155 -7.57 -40.04 19.64
N GLN A 156 -7.69 -40.40 18.35
CA GLN A 156 -7.10 -39.66 17.23
C GLN A 156 -8.07 -38.58 16.77
N HIS A 157 -7.60 -37.32 16.70
CA HIS A 157 -8.36 -36.16 16.23
C HIS A 157 -7.67 -35.56 15.00
N PHE A 158 -8.44 -35.20 13.97
CA PHE A 158 -7.94 -34.62 12.73
C PHE A 158 -8.53 -33.22 12.56
N TYR A 159 -7.71 -32.17 12.73
CA TYR A 159 -8.09 -30.78 12.48
C TYR A 159 -7.45 -30.32 11.16
N ILE A 160 -8.15 -29.49 10.39
CA ILE A 160 -7.69 -29.04 9.08
C ILE A 160 -8.07 -27.58 8.88
N ASP A 161 -7.07 -26.71 8.74
CA ASP A 161 -7.21 -25.30 8.41
C ASP A 161 -6.49 -24.94 7.11
N THR A 162 -6.86 -23.81 6.51
CA THR A 162 -6.14 -23.26 5.36
C THR A 162 -4.93 -22.47 5.84
N CYS A 163 -3.80 -22.71 5.18
CA CYS A 163 -2.49 -22.20 5.55
C CYS A 163 -1.82 -21.68 4.28
N GLU A 164 -1.67 -20.36 4.16
CA GLU A 164 -0.99 -19.77 3.02
C GLU A 164 0.48 -19.54 3.38
N ARG A 165 1.41 -20.05 2.56
CA ARG A 165 2.85 -19.92 2.82
C ARG A 165 3.51 -19.00 1.80
N ARG A 166 4.19 -17.97 2.28
CA ARG A 166 4.93 -17.03 1.44
C ARG A 166 6.12 -17.72 0.75
N THR A 167 6.32 -17.48 -0.54
CA THR A 167 7.46 -18.02 -1.29
C THR A 167 8.77 -17.40 -0.81
N GLY A 168 9.77 -18.22 -0.50
CA GLY A 168 11.11 -17.76 -0.13
C GLY A 168 11.29 -17.35 1.34
N THR A 169 10.28 -17.54 2.20
CA THR A 169 10.43 -17.42 3.66
C THR A 169 10.37 -18.79 4.34
N ALA A 170 10.74 -18.83 5.62
CA ALA A 170 10.61 -20.00 6.50
C ALA A 170 9.40 -19.89 7.45
N GLU A 171 8.42 -19.06 7.11
CA GLU A 171 7.16 -18.93 7.87
C GLU A 171 6.31 -20.18 7.62
N GLU A 172 5.80 -20.83 8.67
CA GLU A 172 5.06 -22.10 8.50
C GLU A 172 3.67 -21.88 7.89
N CYS A 173 2.91 -20.91 8.43
CA CYS A 173 1.64 -20.44 7.89
C CYS A 173 1.54 -18.92 8.05
N SER A 174 0.82 -18.30 7.12
CA SER A 174 0.29 -16.95 7.22
C SER A 174 -1.21 -16.96 6.89
N GLY A 175 -1.94 -15.97 7.41
CA GLY A 175 -3.38 -15.85 7.21
C GLY A 175 -3.75 -15.41 5.79
N LYS A 176 -5.04 -15.56 5.43
CA LYS A 176 -5.56 -15.38 4.08
C LYS A 176 -4.97 -14.18 3.32
N ALA A 177 -4.20 -14.50 2.29
CA ALA A 177 -3.63 -13.59 1.31
C ALA A 177 -4.09 -13.95 -0.13
N THR A 178 -5.05 -14.86 -0.27
CA THR A 178 -5.85 -15.26 -1.45
C THR A 178 -5.65 -14.39 -2.70
N GLY A 179 -5.10 -15.00 -3.76
CA GLY A 179 -4.93 -14.33 -5.06
C GLY A 179 -3.78 -13.31 -5.09
N ARG A 180 -2.68 -13.59 -4.38
CA ARG A 180 -1.43 -12.81 -4.47
C ARG A 180 -0.28 -13.67 -4.98
N SER A 181 0.46 -13.13 -5.93
CA SER A 181 1.75 -13.69 -6.34
C SER A 181 2.71 -13.78 -5.14
N GLY A 182 3.49 -14.85 -5.09
CA GLY A 182 4.44 -15.11 -4.01
C GLY A 182 3.84 -15.70 -2.73
N TYR A 183 2.65 -16.29 -2.79
CA TYR A 183 2.09 -17.18 -1.76
C TYR A 183 1.70 -18.53 -2.39
N VAL A 184 1.61 -19.58 -1.57
CA VAL A 184 1.15 -20.92 -1.96
C VAL A 184 0.07 -21.36 -0.97
N ALA A 185 -1.13 -21.67 -1.46
CA ALA A 185 -2.22 -22.13 -0.62
C ALA A 185 -2.05 -23.62 -0.29
N MET A 186 -2.01 -23.93 1.01
CA MET A 186 -1.86 -25.27 1.56
C MET A 186 -2.99 -25.58 2.55
N TYR A 187 -3.26 -26.86 2.77
CA TYR A 187 -3.95 -27.32 3.97
C TYR A 187 -2.92 -27.69 5.03
N ARG A 188 -3.09 -27.16 6.25
CA ARG A 188 -2.36 -27.64 7.42
C ARG A 188 -3.25 -28.68 8.10
N VAL A 189 -2.81 -29.93 8.07
CA VAL A 189 -3.47 -31.02 8.80
C VAL A 189 -2.76 -31.18 10.15
N ILE A 190 -3.51 -31.03 11.23
CA ILE A 190 -3.05 -31.23 12.60
C ILE A 190 -3.65 -32.52 13.13
N VAL A 191 -2.79 -33.46 13.55
CA VAL A 191 -3.19 -34.69 14.22
C VAL A 191 -2.87 -34.56 15.70
N ALA A 192 -3.91 -34.75 16.53
CA ALA A 192 -3.76 -34.87 17.97
C ALA A 192 -4.15 -36.27 18.44
N VAL A 193 -3.37 -36.83 19.36
CA VAL A 193 -3.69 -38.09 20.04
C VAL A 193 -3.83 -37.83 21.52
N THR A 194 -5.02 -38.05 22.07
CA THR A 194 -5.30 -37.82 23.50
C THR A 194 -5.59 -39.12 24.25
N TRP A 195 -5.23 -39.17 25.54
CA TRP A 195 -5.46 -40.33 26.41
C TRP A 195 -5.65 -39.92 27.88
N PRO A 196 -6.47 -40.66 28.66
CA PRO A 196 -6.73 -40.32 30.06
C PRO A 196 -5.51 -40.65 30.94
N ASN A 197 -5.00 -39.66 31.66
CA ASN A 197 -3.94 -39.81 32.66
C ASN A 197 -3.94 -38.64 33.66
N ASN A 198 -4.09 -38.96 34.95
CA ASN A 198 -4.21 -37.99 36.06
C ASN A 198 -2.96 -37.12 36.30
N ARG A 199 -1.90 -37.24 35.48
CA ARG A 199 -0.71 -36.38 35.52
C ARG A 199 -0.76 -35.19 34.54
N CYS A 200 -1.70 -35.18 33.60
CA CYS A 200 -1.91 -34.07 32.67
C CYS A 200 -3.08 -33.16 33.09
N LYS A 201 -3.20 -31.99 32.48
CA LYS A 201 -4.27 -31.03 32.76
C LYS A 201 -5.64 -31.67 32.48
N ALA A 202 -6.63 -31.37 33.32
CA ALA A 202 -7.97 -31.98 33.26
C ALA A 202 -7.97 -33.54 33.23
N GLY A 203 -6.90 -34.21 33.67
CA GLY A 203 -6.78 -35.66 33.64
C GLY A 203 -6.61 -36.28 32.25
N THR A 204 -6.31 -35.48 31.22
CA THR A 204 -6.12 -35.95 29.84
C THR A 204 -4.77 -35.45 29.32
N CYS A 205 -3.95 -36.34 28.78
CA CYS A 205 -2.72 -35.98 28.06
C CYS A 205 -3.02 -35.88 26.55
N ALA A 206 -2.21 -35.08 25.85
CA ALA A 206 -2.19 -34.99 24.40
C ALA A 206 -0.76 -35.11 23.86
N PHE A 207 -0.64 -35.62 22.64
CA PHE A 207 0.49 -35.41 21.74
C PHE A 207 -0.05 -34.84 20.43
N VAL A 208 0.62 -33.84 19.86
CA VAL A 208 0.17 -33.12 18.67
C VAL A 208 1.31 -33.04 17.67
N THR A 209 0.98 -33.23 16.39
CA THR A 209 1.87 -33.10 15.24
C THR A 209 1.09 -32.51 14.06
N SER A 210 1.78 -31.94 13.09
CA SER A 210 1.14 -31.32 11.92
C SER A 210 1.99 -31.43 10.66
N THR A 211 1.35 -31.30 9.50
CA THR A 211 2.04 -31.23 8.20
C THR A 211 1.29 -30.32 7.24
N LEU A 212 2.02 -29.79 6.27
CA LEU A 212 1.47 -28.96 5.20
C LEU A 212 1.34 -29.80 3.93
N ILE A 213 0.20 -29.67 3.26
CA ILE A 213 -0.13 -30.37 2.02
C ILE A 213 -0.66 -29.33 1.03
N GLY A 214 -0.45 -29.51 -0.28
CA GLY A 214 -1.03 -28.62 -1.29
C GLY A 214 -2.55 -28.47 -1.14
N SER A 215 -3.11 -27.38 -1.66
CA SER A 215 -4.56 -27.17 -1.73
C SER A 215 -5.15 -27.64 -3.06
N LYS A 216 -6.49 -27.69 -3.16
CA LYS A 216 -7.18 -28.12 -4.40
C LYS A 216 -6.97 -27.17 -5.60
N SER A 217 -6.58 -25.91 -5.36
CA SER A 217 -6.20 -24.95 -6.41
C SER A 217 -4.72 -25.01 -6.79
N ASP A 218 -3.85 -25.32 -5.81
CA ASP A 218 -2.41 -25.17 -5.91
C ASP A 218 -1.67 -26.54 -5.81
N GLU A 219 -2.28 -27.64 -6.29
CA GLU A 219 -1.51 -28.87 -6.51
C GLU A 219 -0.41 -28.57 -7.55
N PRO A 220 0.89 -28.70 -7.21
CA PRO A 220 1.95 -28.49 -8.18
C PRO A 220 1.97 -29.68 -9.14
N LEU A 221 1.22 -29.54 -10.25
CA LEU A 221 1.42 -30.34 -11.45
C LEU A 221 2.89 -30.17 -11.86
N PHE A 222 3.72 -31.18 -11.55
CA PHE A 222 5.13 -31.26 -11.97
C PHE A 222 5.21 -31.53 -13.48
N ASN A 223 4.70 -30.59 -14.27
CA ASN A 223 4.75 -30.60 -15.72
C ASN A 223 6.17 -30.23 -16.19
N VAL A 224 7.04 -31.24 -16.23
CA VAL A 224 8.41 -31.15 -16.73
C VAL A 224 8.52 -30.81 -18.23
N GLY A 225 7.39 -30.57 -18.92
CA GLY A 225 7.34 -30.12 -20.31
C GLY A 225 7.15 -28.61 -20.51
N SER A 226 6.72 -27.85 -19.50
CA SER A 226 6.48 -26.39 -19.64
C SER A 226 7.79 -25.60 -19.58
N ALA A 227 8.30 -25.19 -20.74
CA ALA A 227 9.47 -24.31 -20.85
C ALA A 227 9.15 -22.84 -20.51
N SER A 228 7.87 -22.47 -20.47
CA SER A 228 7.37 -21.21 -19.91
C SER A 228 7.27 -21.30 -18.39
N GLY A 229 7.78 -20.28 -17.69
CA GLY A 229 7.49 -20.07 -16.27
C GLY A 229 6.01 -19.78 -16.01
N PRO A 230 5.60 -19.64 -14.74
CA PRO A 230 4.21 -19.31 -14.39
C PRO A 230 3.78 -18.02 -15.11
N LEU A 231 2.54 -17.98 -15.58
CA LEU A 231 1.93 -16.76 -16.12
C LEU A 231 1.88 -15.67 -15.04
N ASP A 232 2.40 -14.49 -15.37
CA ASP A 232 2.53 -13.33 -14.49
C ASP A 232 2.20 -12.06 -15.30
N ILE A 233 1.11 -11.38 -14.98
CA ILE A 233 0.69 -10.13 -15.61
C ILE A 233 1.15 -8.97 -14.73
N VAL A 234 1.95 -8.07 -15.30
CA VAL A 234 2.52 -6.94 -14.58
C VAL A 234 1.42 -5.92 -14.24
N ASP A 235 1.14 -5.77 -12.95
CA ASP A 235 0.24 -4.75 -12.43
C ASP A 235 0.71 -3.33 -12.85
N PRO A 236 -0.13 -2.50 -13.49
CA PRO A 236 0.17 -1.09 -13.76
C PRO A 236 0.33 -0.24 -12.47
N ALA A 237 0.10 -0.83 -11.28
CA ALA A 237 0.36 -0.30 -9.94
C ALA A 237 -0.35 1.03 -9.60
N THR A 238 -1.29 1.47 -10.45
CA THR A 238 -1.83 2.83 -10.45
C THR A 238 -3.29 2.89 -10.86
N THR A 239 -3.96 3.99 -10.48
CA THR A 239 -5.27 4.37 -11.04
C THR A 239 -5.06 5.01 -12.40
N VAL A 240 -5.73 4.51 -13.44
CA VAL A 240 -5.55 5.01 -14.81
C VAL A 240 -6.59 6.10 -15.10
N TYR A 241 -6.12 7.34 -15.21
CA TYR A 241 -6.93 8.51 -15.52
C TYR A 241 -7.05 8.71 -17.04
N ASN A 242 -8.28 8.88 -17.55
CA ASN A 242 -8.54 9.11 -18.97
C ASN A 242 -9.79 9.95 -19.18
N ASP A 243 -9.89 10.64 -20.32
CA ASP A 243 -11.06 11.44 -20.65
C ASP A 243 -12.17 10.68 -21.41
N THR A 244 -13.42 10.99 -21.06
CA THR A 244 -14.63 10.61 -21.82
C THR A 244 -14.59 11.19 -23.23
N GLY A 245 -14.94 10.40 -24.23
CA GLY A 245 -14.96 10.83 -25.64
C GLY A 245 -13.58 10.84 -26.34
N VAL A 246 -12.47 10.61 -25.62
CA VAL A 246 -11.14 10.40 -26.21
C VAL A 246 -10.90 8.91 -26.46
N ALA A 247 -10.27 8.55 -27.58
CA ALA A 247 -9.93 7.16 -27.87
C ALA A 247 -8.73 6.69 -27.02
N ILE A 248 -8.85 5.53 -26.39
CA ILE A 248 -7.89 4.97 -25.45
C ILE A 248 -7.30 3.67 -26.02
N THR A 249 -6.04 3.36 -25.66
CA THR A 249 -5.44 2.03 -25.86
C THR A 249 -4.52 1.71 -24.67
N PHE A 250 -4.71 0.54 -24.08
CA PHE A 250 -3.92 0.00 -22.97
C PHE A 250 -3.63 -1.48 -23.23
N THR A 251 -2.39 -1.92 -23.09
CA THR A 251 -2.00 -3.34 -23.26
C THR A 251 -1.24 -3.79 -22.02
N PRO A 252 -1.76 -4.74 -21.22
CA PRO A 252 -1.04 -5.34 -20.11
C PRO A 252 0.32 -5.87 -20.56
N GLN A 253 1.35 -5.71 -19.72
CA GLN A 253 2.61 -6.43 -19.89
C GLN A 253 2.51 -7.76 -19.13
N TYR A 254 3.17 -8.80 -19.60
CA TYR A 254 3.13 -10.11 -18.96
C TYR A 254 4.44 -10.88 -19.20
N SER A 255 4.68 -11.91 -18.39
CA SER A 255 5.75 -12.88 -18.54
C SER A 255 5.24 -14.30 -18.27
N GLY A 256 6.03 -15.31 -18.65
CA GLY A 256 5.64 -16.72 -18.55
C GLY A 256 4.44 -17.09 -19.43
N GLY A 257 3.78 -18.19 -19.06
CA GLY A 257 2.59 -18.72 -19.74
C GLY A 257 2.85 -19.46 -21.06
N THR A 258 2.03 -20.47 -21.32
CA THR A 258 2.01 -21.30 -22.53
C THR A 258 1.14 -20.63 -23.60
N ALA A 259 1.72 -20.21 -24.72
CA ALA A 259 0.96 -19.61 -25.82
C ALA A 259 0.05 -20.64 -26.53
N PRO A 260 -1.13 -20.25 -27.07
CA PRO A 260 -1.72 -18.90 -27.04
C PRO A 260 -2.35 -18.52 -25.70
N LEU A 261 -2.30 -17.22 -25.38
CA LEU A 261 -3.00 -16.62 -24.24
C LEU A 261 -4.39 -16.13 -24.65
N THR A 262 -5.40 -16.41 -23.82
CA THR A 262 -6.77 -15.93 -23.96
C THR A 262 -7.06 -14.87 -22.90
N TRP A 263 -7.44 -13.68 -23.34
CA TRP A 263 -7.65 -12.51 -22.49
C TRP A 263 -9.14 -12.22 -22.27
N THR A 264 -9.50 -11.82 -21.05
CA THR A 264 -10.84 -11.40 -20.67
C THR A 264 -10.78 -10.21 -19.71
N ALA A 265 -11.88 -9.48 -19.56
CA ALA A 265 -11.98 -8.38 -18.61
C ALA A 265 -13.41 -8.22 -18.08
N THR A 266 -13.54 -7.83 -16.81
CA THR A 266 -14.80 -7.42 -16.18
C THR A 266 -14.75 -5.95 -15.80
N ASP A 267 -15.93 -5.34 -15.63
CA ASP A 267 -16.07 -3.98 -15.10
C ASP A 267 -15.27 -2.91 -15.87
N LEU A 268 -15.09 -3.11 -17.19
CA LEU A 268 -14.59 -2.09 -18.10
C LEU A 268 -15.60 -0.94 -18.22
N PRO A 269 -15.14 0.33 -18.27
CA PRO A 269 -16.00 1.45 -18.62
C PRO A 269 -16.71 1.22 -19.97
N ALA A 270 -18.02 1.51 -20.03
CA ALA A 270 -18.80 1.40 -21.27
C ALA A 270 -18.15 2.22 -22.41
N GLY A 271 -18.03 1.59 -23.58
CA GLY A 271 -17.29 2.12 -24.73
C GLY A 271 -15.85 1.60 -24.87
N LEU A 272 -15.32 0.90 -23.85
CA LEU A 272 -14.07 0.12 -23.95
C LEU A 272 -14.34 -1.37 -24.12
N SER A 273 -13.40 -2.08 -24.73
CA SER A 273 -13.44 -3.53 -24.95
C SER A 273 -12.03 -4.12 -24.92
N ILE A 274 -11.88 -5.41 -24.61
CA ILE A 274 -10.59 -6.12 -24.64
C ILE A 274 -10.50 -7.06 -25.85
N ASN A 275 -9.37 -7.02 -26.56
CA ASN A 275 -9.05 -8.00 -27.59
C ASN A 275 -8.59 -9.32 -26.94
N ARG A 276 -9.38 -10.38 -27.12
CA ARG A 276 -9.13 -11.71 -26.53
C ARG A 276 -7.78 -12.33 -26.90
N SER A 277 -7.14 -11.96 -28.01
CA SER A 277 -5.87 -12.54 -28.43
C SER A 277 -4.62 -11.69 -28.13
N THR A 278 -4.78 -10.43 -27.73
CA THR A 278 -3.63 -9.52 -27.48
C THR A 278 -3.64 -8.85 -26.10
N GLY A 279 -4.71 -9.02 -25.32
CA GLY A 279 -4.89 -8.32 -24.03
C GLY A 279 -5.16 -6.82 -24.16
N THR A 280 -5.06 -6.25 -25.36
CA THR A 280 -5.24 -4.83 -25.61
C THR A 280 -6.68 -4.40 -25.33
N VAL A 281 -6.85 -3.54 -24.32
CA VAL A 281 -8.07 -2.77 -24.08
C VAL A 281 -8.06 -1.55 -24.98
N SER A 282 -9.14 -1.35 -25.75
CA SER A 282 -9.29 -0.17 -26.60
C SER A 282 -10.76 0.22 -26.80
N GLY A 283 -10.96 1.46 -27.24
CA GLY A 283 -12.27 2.05 -27.51
C GLY A 283 -12.32 3.53 -27.13
N THR A 284 -13.53 4.07 -27.06
CA THR A 284 -13.80 5.45 -26.61
C THR A 284 -14.83 5.39 -25.51
N PRO A 285 -14.50 5.76 -24.25
CA PRO A 285 -15.43 5.58 -23.15
C PRO A 285 -16.58 6.58 -23.23
N THR A 286 -17.79 6.05 -23.14
CA THR A 286 -19.08 6.76 -23.11
C THR A 286 -19.73 6.71 -21.74
N ALA A 287 -19.12 5.99 -20.78
CA ALA A 287 -19.54 5.96 -19.39
C ALA A 287 -19.31 7.31 -18.67
N ALA A 288 -19.99 7.51 -17.54
CA ALA A 288 -20.00 8.79 -16.85
C ALA A 288 -18.64 9.18 -16.25
N ALA A 289 -18.24 10.42 -16.48
CA ALA A 289 -17.10 11.04 -15.81
C ALA A 289 -17.37 11.21 -14.30
N GLY A 290 -16.29 11.23 -13.49
CA GLY A 290 -16.34 11.31 -12.03
C GLY A 290 -16.56 9.97 -11.32
N THR A 291 -17.14 8.97 -12.00
CA THR A 291 -17.24 7.60 -11.49
C THR A 291 -15.97 6.78 -11.76
N SER A 292 -15.67 5.85 -10.84
CA SER A 292 -14.51 4.96 -10.87
C SER A 292 -14.92 3.52 -11.24
N TYR A 293 -14.18 2.86 -12.12
CA TYR A 293 -14.49 1.52 -12.64
C TYR A 293 -13.37 0.53 -12.25
N PRO A 294 -13.60 -0.39 -11.29
CA PRO A 294 -12.57 -1.26 -10.69
C PRO A 294 -12.31 -2.54 -11.51
N THR A 295 -11.97 -2.35 -12.79
CA THR A 295 -11.72 -3.39 -13.80
C THR A 295 -10.77 -4.48 -13.32
N ILE A 296 -11.12 -5.73 -13.64
CA ILE A 296 -10.22 -6.88 -13.60
C ILE A 296 -9.89 -7.26 -15.05
N ILE A 297 -8.62 -7.53 -15.35
CA ILE A 297 -8.18 -8.17 -16.60
C ILE A 297 -7.53 -9.50 -16.23
N THR A 298 -8.00 -10.58 -16.84
CA THR A 298 -7.50 -11.95 -16.62
C THR A 298 -6.96 -12.52 -17.92
N ALA A 299 -5.78 -13.13 -17.87
CA ALA A 299 -5.25 -13.96 -18.95
C ALA A 299 -5.27 -15.43 -18.51
N ALA A 300 -5.61 -16.31 -19.45
CA ALA A 300 -5.50 -17.75 -19.32
C ALA A 300 -4.55 -18.29 -20.40
N ASP A 301 -3.64 -19.19 -20.03
CA ASP A 301 -2.69 -19.83 -20.96
C ASP A 301 -3.25 -21.13 -21.55
N ALA A 302 -2.53 -21.72 -22.51
CA ALA A 302 -2.92 -22.97 -23.17
C ALA A 302 -2.78 -24.24 -22.30
N SER A 303 -2.38 -24.09 -21.03
CA SER A 303 -2.27 -25.13 -19.99
C SER A 303 -3.22 -24.86 -18.81
N ASP A 304 -4.24 -24.01 -19.01
CA ASP A 304 -5.21 -23.54 -18.00
C ASP A 304 -4.60 -22.79 -16.79
N GLN A 305 -3.34 -22.33 -16.87
CA GLN A 305 -2.82 -21.36 -15.90
C GLN A 305 -3.52 -20.02 -16.08
N GLN A 306 -3.86 -19.35 -14.98
CA GLN A 306 -4.51 -18.04 -15.01
C GLN A 306 -3.82 -17.06 -14.07
N ASP A 307 -3.78 -15.81 -14.48
CA ASP A 307 -3.41 -14.67 -13.63
C ASP A 307 -4.28 -13.45 -13.96
N TYR A 308 -4.35 -12.48 -13.06
CA TYR A 308 -5.15 -11.27 -13.24
C TYR A 308 -4.54 -10.02 -12.61
N ILE A 309 -4.69 -8.89 -13.30
CA ILE A 309 -4.47 -7.55 -12.73
C ILE A 309 -5.81 -6.90 -12.40
N ARG A 310 -5.82 -6.11 -11.32
CA ARG A 310 -7.00 -5.31 -10.93
C ARG A 310 -6.60 -3.88 -10.65
N PHE A 311 -7.12 -2.96 -11.46
CA PHE A 311 -6.87 -1.54 -11.35
C PHE A 311 -8.16 -0.75 -11.50
N THR A 312 -8.10 0.56 -11.26
CA THR A 312 -9.27 1.44 -11.36
C THR A 312 -9.09 2.40 -12.53
N TRP A 313 -10.05 2.42 -13.46
CA TRP A 313 -10.19 3.54 -14.38
C TRP A 313 -10.90 4.69 -13.65
N ARG A 314 -10.38 5.90 -13.78
CA ARG A 314 -11.11 7.12 -13.48
C ARG A 314 -11.34 7.89 -14.76
N LEU A 315 -12.62 8.02 -15.11
CA LEU A 315 -13.03 8.83 -16.25
C LEU A 315 -13.19 10.29 -15.83
N THR A 316 -12.55 11.19 -16.55
CA THR A 316 -12.74 12.63 -16.45
C THR A 316 -13.43 13.18 -17.70
N THR A 317 -14.04 14.34 -17.58
CA THR A 317 -14.33 15.23 -18.70
C THR A 317 -13.06 16.02 -19.03
N SER A 318 -12.79 16.33 -20.29
CA SER A 318 -11.60 17.09 -20.66
C SER A 318 -11.53 18.47 -19.99
N PRO A 319 -10.31 18.98 -19.68
CA PRO A 319 -10.14 20.23 -18.96
C PRO A 319 -10.88 21.39 -19.63
N THR A 320 -11.51 22.24 -18.82
CA THR A 320 -12.19 23.46 -19.28
C THR A 320 -11.98 24.59 -18.28
N MET A 321 -11.93 25.81 -18.80
CA MET A 321 -11.77 27.04 -18.03
C MET A 321 -12.83 28.06 -18.46
N ALA A 322 -13.50 28.69 -17.50
CA ALA A 322 -14.29 29.88 -17.74
C ALA A 322 -13.41 31.02 -18.29
N ASP A 323 -14.00 32.09 -18.84
CA ASP A 323 -13.23 33.29 -19.14
C ASP A 323 -12.64 33.88 -17.86
N PRO A 324 -11.31 34.13 -17.79
CA PRO A 324 -10.75 35.01 -16.79
C PRO A 324 -11.43 36.38 -16.89
N ALA A 325 -11.73 37.00 -15.75
CA ALA A 325 -12.28 38.35 -15.74
C ALA A 325 -11.33 39.30 -16.50
N ALA A 326 -11.89 40.16 -17.35
CA ALA A 326 -11.09 41.09 -18.16
C ALA A 326 -10.26 42.01 -17.26
N VAL A 327 -8.95 41.81 -17.23
CA VAL A 327 -8.06 42.53 -16.32
C VAL A 327 -7.74 43.90 -16.89
N TYR A 328 -8.14 44.94 -16.16
CA TYR A 328 -7.75 46.33 -16.39
C TYR A 328 -6.79 46.74 -15.27
N ALA A 329 -5.51 46.46 -15.47
CA ALA A 329 -4.47 46.85 -14.52
C ALA A 329 -3.99 48.27 -14.82
N THR A 330 -3.88 49.12 -13.80
CA THR A 330 -2.94 50.24 -13.90
C THR A 330 -1.54 49.66 -13.90
N ALA A 331 -0.68 50.04 -14.85
CA ALA A 331 0.74 49.65 -14.75
C ALA A 331 1.35 50.21 -13.44
N ASP A 332 2.44 49.61 -12.97
CA ASP A 332 3.07 49.81 -11.64
C ASP A 332 2.21 49.43 -10.41
N ALA A 333 0.97 48.96 -10.57
CA ALA A 333 0.20 48.36 -9.47
C ALA A 333 0.35 46.82 -9.46
N PRO A 334 0.42 46.20 -8.26
CA PRO A 334 0.49 44.74 -8.16
C PRO A 334 -0.84 44.08 -8.55
N VAL A 335 -0.75 42.95 -9.25
CA VAL A 335 -1.88 42.15 -9.73
C VAL A 335 -1.88 40.75 -9.13
N ASN A 336 -3.07 40.16 -8.96
CA ASN A 336 -3.26 38.75 -8.64
C ASN A 336 -4.52 38.26 -9.36
N GLN A 337 -4.35 37.72 -10.57
CA GLN A 337 -5.43 37.15 -11.37
C GLN A 337 -5.44 35.63 -11.17
N LYS A 338 -6.44 35.14 -10.42
CA LYS A 338 -6.65 33.71 -10.22
C LYS A 338 -7.24 33.03 -11.44
N ILE A 339 -6.84 31.79 -11.67
CA ILE A 339 -7.31 30.93 -12.76
C ILE A 339 -7.70 29.57 -12.17
N LEU A 340 -8.84 29.04 -12.62
CA LEU A 340 -9.44 27.79 -12.16
C LEU A 340 -9.78 26.93 -13.38
N VAL A 341 -9.26 25.69 -13.40
CA VAL A 341 -9.74 24.65 -14.31
C VAL A 341 -10.78 23.80 -13.58
N THR A 342 -11.85 23.40 -14.26
CA THR A 342 -13.02 22.74 -13.63
C THR A 342 -13.12 21.25 -13.90
N ASN A 343 -12.44 20.78 -14.94
CA ASN A 343 -12.50 19.41 -15.47
C ASN A 343 -11.07 18.89 -15.73
N GLY A 344 -10.92 17.63 -16.13
CA GLY A 344 -9.63 16.95 -16.36
C GLY A 344 -9.06 16.29 -15.10
N ALA A 345 -8.07 15.42 -15.26
CA ALA A 345 -7.41 14.74 -14.16
C ALA A 345 -6.24 15.56 -13.59
N ALA A 346 -6.24 15.82 -12.29
CA ALA A 346 -5.10 16.40 -11.59
C ALA A 346 -3.94 15.38 -11.43
N PRO A 347 -2.66 15.82 -11.36
CA PRO A 347 -2.19 17.20 -11.46
C PRO A 347 -2.32 17.79 -12.86
N PHE A 348 -2.49 19.11 -12.92
CA PHE A 348 -2.42 19.87 -14.16
C PHE A 348 -1.01 20.42 -14.37
N THR A 349 -0.64 20.69 -15.61
CA THR A 349 0.54 21.46 -15.98
C THR A 349 0.13 22.66 -16.82
N TRP A 350 0.70 23.82 -16.52
CA TRP A 350 0.31 25.11 -17.09
C TRP A 350 1.42 25.68 -17.96
N SER A 351 1.05 26.34 -19.05
CA SER A 351 1.96 27.11 -19.88
C SER A 351 1.29 28.41 -20.31
N PHE A 352 1.90 29.54 -19.97
CA PHE A 352 1.41 30.88 -20.31
C PHE A 352 2.29 31.56 -21.35
N THR A 353 1.65 32.32 -22.23
CA THR A 353 2.27 33.09 -23.33
C THR A 353 1.61 34.45 -23.44
N GLY A 354 2.30 35.45 -23.97
CA GLY A 354 1.73 36.79 -24.17
C GLY A 354 1.38 37.56 -22.89
N LEU A 355 1.97 37.20 -21.74
CA LEU A 355 1.80 37.92 -20.47
C LEU A 355 2.36 39.36 -20.55
N PRO A 356 1.76 40.34 -19.84
CA PRO A 356 2.34 41.67 -19.70
C PRO A 356 3.73 41.60 -19.02
N PRO A 357 4.72 42.42 -19.46
CA PRO A 357 6.02 42.53 -18.79
C PRO A 357 5.88 42.84 -17.31
N GLY A 358 6.52 42.03 -16.46
CA GLY A 358 6.40 42.13 -15.00
C GLY A 358 5.29 41.28 -14.37
N VAL A 359 4.51 40.52 -15.16
CA VAL A 359 3.56 39.51 -14.69
C VAL A 359 4.08 38.10 -15.01
N ALA A 360 3.94 37.17 -14.07
CA ALA A 360 4.34 35.77 -14.19
C ALA A 360 3.32 34.81 -13.54
N GLN A 361 3.46 33.51 -13.79
CA GLN A 361 2.77 32.47 -13.03
C GLN A 361 3.37 32.37 -11.62
N ASP A 362 2.50 32.41 -10.61
CA ASP A 362 2.83 32.05 -9.23
C ASP A 362 2.71 30.54 -9.06
N THR A 363 3.85 29.86 -9.06
CA THR A 363 3.95 28.41 -8.82
C THR A 363 3.89 28.03 -7.34
N ALA A 364 3.86 29.01 -6.41
CA ALA A 364 3.77 28.75 -4.97
C ALA A 364 2.32 28.73 -4.46
N THR A 365 1.36 29.32 -5.18
CA THR A 365 -0.09 29.16 -4.92
C THR A 365 -0.78 28.19 -5.87
N GLU A 366 -0.01 27.39 -6.61
CA GLU A 366 -0.54 26.34 -7.47
C GLU A 366 -1.15 25.20 -6.63
N THR A 367 -2.38 24.82 -6.98
CA THR A 367 -3.09 23.68 -6.37
C THR A 367 -3.55 22.72 -7.46
N ALA A 368 -4.08 21.56 -7.06
CA ALA A 368 -4.60 20.54 -7.95
C ALA A 368 -5.71 21.00 -8.93
N ALA A 369 -6.21 22.25 -8.87
CA ALA A 369 -7.10 22.82 -9.88
C ALA A 369 -6.93 24.34 -10.12
N THR A 370 -5.99 25.03 -9.45
CA THR A 370 -5.85 26.50 -9.54
C THR A 370 -4.42 26.95 -9.72
N THR A 371 -4.22 28.04 -10.45
CA THR A 371 -2.97 28.80 -10.49
C THR A 371 -3.27 30.30 -10.45
N SER A 372 -2.27 31.14 -10.17
CA SER A 372 -2.41 32.60 -10.10
C SER A 372 -1.40 33.28 -11.01
N LEU A 373 -1.81 34.32 -11.74
CA LEU A 373 -0.90 35.24 -12.41
C LEU A 373 -0.66 36.45 -11.51
N THR A 374 0.59 36.68 -11.11
CA THR A 374 0.97 37.72 -10.15
C THR A 374 2.16 38.55 -10.66
N GLY A 375 2.41 39.68 -9.99
CA GLY A 375 3.49 40.60 -10.32
C GLY A 375 2.99 42.03 -10.46
N THR A 376 3.73 42.85 -11.21
CA THR A 376 3.44 44.28 -11.39
C THR A 376 3.69 44.65 -12.87
N PRO A 377 2.66 44.98 -13.67
CA PRO A 377 2.86 45.26 -15.10
C PRO A 377 3.66 46.56 -15.32
N THR A 378 4.76 46.50 -16.06
CA THR A 378 5.68 47.65 -16.28
C THR A 378 5.53 48.32 -17.65
N ALA A 379 4.66 47.80 -18.51
CA ALA A 379 4.37 48.33 -19.84
C ALA A 379 2.86 48.49 -20.03
N VAL A 380 2.47 49.51 -20.81
CA VAL A 380 1.08 49.88 -21.08
C VAL A 380 0.70 49.42 -22.49
N GLY A 381 -0.52 48.88 -22.64
CA GLY A 381 -0.98 48.24 -23.88
C GLY A 381 -2.00 47.14 -23.65
N THR A 382 -2.40 46.46 -24.73
CA THR A 382 -3.27 45.27 -24.70
C THR A 382 -2.45 44.03 -25.04
N TRP A 383 -2.51 43.02 -24.18
CA TRP A 383 -1.73 41.79 -24.26
C TRP A 383 -2.68 40.63 -24.51
N ASN A 384 -2.45 39.84 -25.57
CA ASN A 384 -3.23 38.62 -25.82
C ASN A 384 -2.60 37.45 -25.06
N VAL A 385 -3.06 37.24 -23.84
CA VAL A 385 -2.54 36.18 -22.97
C VAL A 385 -3.11 34.84 -23.43
N GLY A 386 -2.23 33.91 -23.78
CA GLY A 386 -2.58 32.52 -24.11
C GLY A 386 -2.19 31.59 -22.97
N VAL A 387 -3.09 30.68 -22.60
CA VAL A 387 -2.82 29.58 -21.67
C VAL A 387 -3.08 28.24 -22.34
N VAL A 388 -2.17 27.29 -22.12
CA VAL A 388 -2.40 25.87 -22.31
C VAL A 388 -2.40 25.22 -20.94
N VAL A 389 -3.46 24.48 -20.61
CA VAL A 389 -3.49 23.59 -19.45
C VAL A 389 -3.55 22.15 -19.97
N THR A 390 -2.63 21.30 -19.49
CA THR A 390 -2.59 19.86 -19.79
C THR A 390 -2.91 19.10 -18.52
N ASP A 391 -3.80 18.12 -18.58
CA ASP A 391 -4.14 17.25 -17.44
C ASP A 391 -3.19 16.05 -17.31
N ASN A 392 -3.35 15.24 -16.26
CA ASN A 392 -2.57 14.03 -16.03
C ASN A 392 -2.82 12.93 -17.08
N SER A 393 -3.94 12.98 -17.81
CA SER A 393 -4.23 12.12 -18.97
C SER A 393 -3.52 12.61 -20.25
N GLY A 394 -2.82 13.76 -20.20
CA GLY A 394 -2.14 14.37 -21.34
C GLY A 394 -3.03 15.21 -22.25
N VAL A 395 -4.31 15.39 -21.91
CA VAL A 395 -5.30 16.12 -22.71
C VAL A 395 -5.17 17.62 -22.46
N ARG A 396 -5.23 18.40 -23.54
CA ARG A 396 -4.94 19.83 -23.55
C ARG A 396 -6.17 20.68 -23.79
N PHE A 397 -6.35 21.70 -22.96
CA PHE A 397 -7.27 22.81 -23.20
C PHE A 397 -6.47 24.10 -23.40
N THR A 398 -6.87 24.90 -24.38
CA THR A 398 -6.20 26.16 -24.75
C THR A 398 -7.20 27.32 -24.70
N ARG A 399 -6.81 28.44 -24.10
CA ARG A 399 -7.62 29.67 -24.01
C ARG A 399 -6.75 30.88 -24.33
N THR A 400 -7.33 31.90 -24.95
CA THR A 400 -6.72 33.23 -25.09
C THR A 400 -7.67 34.30 -24.57
N TRP A 401 -7.16 35.32 -23.89
CA TRP A 401 -7.94 36.49 -23.47
C TRP A 401 -7.11 37.78 -23.53
N ALA A 402 -7.80 38.92 -23.63
CA ALA A 402 -7.16 40.22 -23.60
C ALA A 402 -6.90 40.67 -22.15
N TRP A 403 -5.65 41.06 -21.86
CA TRP A 403 -5.25 41.76 -20.64
C TRP A 403 -4.90 43.20 -21.00
N SER A 404 -5.58 44.16 -20.38
CA SER A 404 -5.34 45.59 -20.62
C SER A 404 -4.53 46.21 -19.49
N THR A 405 -3.45 46.87 -19.86
CA THR A 405 -2.59 47.66 -18.96
C THR A 405 -2.71 49.12 -19.33
N ALA A 406 -2.97 49.99 -18.35
CA ALA A 406 -3.31 51.39 -18.57
C ALA A 406 -2.38 52.36 -17.83
N LEU A 407 -2.04 53.47 -18.50
CA LEU A 407 -1.42 54.65 -17.92
C LEU A 407 -2.49 55.47 -17.17
N THR A 408 -2.24 55.82 -15.90
CA THR A 408 -3.21 56.57 -15.08
C THR A 408 -2.65 57.92 -14.65
N LEU A 409 -3.40 58.98 -14.92
CA LEU A 409 -3.09 60.36 -14.51
C LEU A 409 -4.06 60.80 -13.40
N ASN A 410 -3.52 61.21 -12.26
CA ASN A 410 -4.29 61.77 -11.15
C ASN A 410 -3.85 63.20 -10.84
N PHE A 411 -4.85 64.07 -10.69
CA PHE A 411 -4.66 65.48 -10.36
C PHE A 411 -5.92 66.01 -9.68
N THR A 412 -5.73 66.98 -8.77
CA THR A 412 -6.79 67.70 -8.07
C THR A 412 -6.46 69.19 -8.13
N ALA A 413 -7.37 70.00 -8.66
CA ALA A 413 -7.17 71.45 -8.71
C ALA A 413 -7.25 72.07 -7.30
N PRO A 414 -6.35 73.00 -6.94
CA PRO A 414 -6.49 73.84 -5.74
C PRO A 414 -7.85 74.54 -5.67
N THR A 415 -8.53 74.41 -4.54
CA THR A 415 -9.89 74.97 -4.32
C THR A 415 -9.90 76.46 -3.99
N ASN A 416 -8.76 77.01 -3.56
CA ASN A 416 -8.64 78.36 -2.98
C ASN A 416 -7.74 79.31 -3.81
N SER A 417 -7.58 79.08 -5.12
CA SER A 417 -6.84 80.01 -5.98
C SER A 417 -7.53 81.38 -6.02
N ARG A 418 -6.75 82.46 -5.95
CA ARG A 418 -7.22 83.85 -6.00
C ARG A 418 -6.47 84.64 -7.06
N VAL A 419 -7.11 85.65 -7.63
CA VAL A 419 -6.45 86.58 -8.55
C VAL A 419 -5.30 87.31 -7.83
N ASN A 420 -4.20 87.53 -8.55
CA ASN A 420 -2.96 88.16 -8.11
C ASN A 420 -2.27 87.47 -6.92
N THR A 421 -2.67 86.25 -6.57
CA THR A 421 -2.04 85.42 -5.53
C THR A 421 -1.37 84.21 -6.17
N ALA A 422 -0.05 84.04 -5.98
CA ALA A 422 0.66 82.88 -6.49
C ALA A 422 0.07 81.58 -5.90
N ILE A 423 -0.14 80.55 -6.73
CA ILE A 423 -0.58 79.25 -6.22
C ILE A 423 0.59 78.50 -5.59
N THR A 424 0.31 77.69 -4.57
CA THR A 424 1.19 76.57 -4.23
C THR A 424 1.32 75.68 -5.46
N ALA A 425 2.55 75.41 -5.88
CA ALA A 425 2.80 74.59 -7.07
C ALA A 425 2.26 73.17 -6.85
N VAL A 426 1.57 72.62 -7.85
CA VAL A 426 0.92 71.31 -7.77
C VAL A 426 1.34 70.43 -8.96
N THR A 427 1.81 69.22 -8.66
CA THR A 427 2.26 68.24 -9.66
C THR A 427 1.24 67.09 -9.72
N PRO A 428 0.80 66.65 -10.91
CA PRO A 428 -0.02 65.46 -11.03
C PRO A 428 0.77 64.20 -10.65
N THR A 429 0.08 63.22 -10.06
CA THR A 429 0.65 61.89 -9.86
C THR A 429 0.33 61.02 -11.06
N VAL A 430 1.33 60.29 -11.54
CA VAL A 430 1.22 59.36 -12.66
C VAL A 430 1.55 57.95 -12.15
N THR A 431 0.83 56.95 -12.64
CA THR A 431 1.02 55.55 -12.25
C THR A 431 0.91 54.68 -13.50
N GLY A 432 1.94 53.86 -13.74
CA GLY A 432 2.10 53.12 -14.98
C GLY A 432 2.75 53.94 -16.09
N GLY A 433 3.04 53.26 -17.20
CA GLY A 433 3.68 53.83 -18.38
C GLY A 433 5.19 53.63 -18.38
N THR A 434 5.79 53.61 -19.57
CA THR A 434 7.23 53.42 -19.71
C THR A 434 7.96 54.72 -19.35
N THR A 435 8.63 54.74 -18.20
CA THR A 435 9.44 55.87 -17.76
C THR A 435 10.72 56.03 -18.62
N PRO A 436 11.25 57.26 -18.79
CA PRO A 436 10.75 58.54 -18.31
C PRO A 436 9.51 59.01 -19.09
N TYR A 437 8.65 59.81 -18.45
CA TYR A 437 7.53 60.45 -19.14
C TYR A 437 8.07 61.50 -20.13
N LYS A 438 7.62 61.46 -21.39
CA LYS A 438 8.12 62.34 -22.47
C LYS A 438 7.64 63.78 -22.30
N THR A 439 6.34 63.97 -22.08
CA THR A 439 5.72 65.30 -22.05
C THR A 439 4.50 65.36 -21.13
N TYR A 440 4.38 66.49 -20.46
CA TYR A 440 3.16 66.95 -19.81
C TYR A 440 2.60 68.16 -20.56
N THR A 441 1.29 68.23 -20.70
CA THR A 441 0.56 69.34 -21.33
C THR A 441 -0.71 69.64 -20.55
N ALA A 442 -1.20 70.87 -20.65
CA ALA A 442 -2.46 71.28 -20.03
C ALA A 442 -3.18 72.30 -20.92
N VAL A 443 -4.47 72.08 -21.13
CA VAL A 443 -5.37 72.93 -21.93
C VAL A 443 -6.44 73.50 -21.00
N GLY A 444 -6.78 74.79 -21.16
CA GLY A 444 -7.81 75.45 -20.36
C GLY A 444 -7.36 75.95 -18.98
N LEU A 445 -6.05 75.96 -18.68
CA LEU A 445 -5.51 76.56 -17.45
C LEU A 445 -5.97 78.02 -17.27
N PRO A 446 -6.34 78.44 -16.04
CA PRO A 446 -6.57 79.85 -15.71
C PRO A 446 -5.40 80.75 -16.13
N ALA A 447 -5.71 81.91 -16.70
CA ALA A 447 -4.70 82.85 -17.23
C ALA A 447 -3.67 83.25 -16.16
N GLY A 448 -2.38 83.09 -16.47
CA GLY A 448 -1.28 83.31 -15.52
C GLY A 448 -0.77 82.06 -14.80
N LEU A 449 -1.37 80.89 -15.06
CA LEU A 449 -0.83 79.58 -14.70
C LEU A 449 -0.19 78.90 -15.92
N THR A 450 0.88 78.13 -15.68
CA THR A 450 1.58 77.33 -16.70
C THR A 450 1.87 75.92 -16.15
N ILE A 451 2.13 74.97 -17.05
CA ILE A 451 2.62 73.63 -16.71
C ILE A 451 4.07 73.46 -17.19
N ASN A 452 4.92 72.90 -16.34
CA ASN A 452 6.25 72.45 -16.75
C ASN A 452 6.11 71.17 -17.59
N SER A 453 6.56 71.20 -18.85
CA SER A 453 6.40 70.09 -19.79
C SER A 453 7.18 68.82 -19.44
N THR A 454 8.18 68.90 -18.55
CA THR A 454 9.03 67.78 -18.14
C THR A 454 8.62 67.21 -16.78
N THR A 455 8.26 68.07 -15.82
CA THR A 455 7.89 67.64 -14.45
C THR A 455 6.38 67.53 -14.21
N GLY A 456 5.55 68.07 -15.11
CA GLY A 456 4.10 68.17 -14.93
C GLY A 456 3.64 69.20 -13.90
N THR A 457 4.57 69.86 -13.19
CA THR A 457 4.26 70.83 -12.14
C THR A 457 3.54 72.05 -12.72
N ILE A 458 2.35 72.34 -12.20
CA ILE A 458 1.57 73.54 -12.52
C ILE A 458 1.85 74.61 -11.46
N SER A 459 2.21 75.82 -11.91
CA SER A 459 2.54 76.97 -11.05
C SER A 459 2.19 78.29 -11.73
N GLY A 460 2.34 79.40 -10.99
CA GLY A 460 2.10 80.75 -11.49
C GLY A 460 1.17 81.57 -10.58
N THR A 461 0.68 82.68 -11.12
CA THR A 461 -0.18 83.65 -10.42
C THR A 461 -1.39 83.95 -11.32
N PRO A 462 -2.62 83.54 -10.95
CA PRO A 462 -3.80 83.80 -11.75
C PRO A 462 -4.05 85.31 -11.91
N THR A 463 -4.23 85.77 -13.15
CA THR A 463 -4.41 87.18 -13.50
C THR A 463 -5.87 87.58 -13.72
N ALA A 464 -6.78 86.60 -13.85
CA ALA A 464 -8.21 86.81 -14.04
C ALA A 464 -9.03 85.78 -13.25
N LYS A 465 -10.26 86.15 -12.88
CA LYS A 465 -11.23 85.24 -12.25
C LYS A 465 -11.75 84.24 -13.28
N THR A 466 -12.09 83.04 -12.82
CA THR A 466 -12.88 82.10 -13.65
C THR A 466 -14.36 82.47 -13.60
N SER A 467 -15.18 81.83 -14.44
CA SER A 467 -16.62 81.80 -14.26
C SER A 467 -17.01 81.21 -12.89
N THR A 468 -18.26 81.41 -12.48
CA THR A 468 -18.86 80.79 -11.28
C THR A 468 -18.78 79.26 -11.29
N THR A 469 -18.83 78.66 -12.49
CA THR A 469 -18.66 77.22 -12.70
C THR A 469 -17.20 76.77 -12.59
N GLY A 470 -16.23 77.63 -12.90
CA GLY A 470 -14.81 77.31 -13.00
C GLY A 470 -14.34 77.11 -14.45
N ALA A 471 -13.03 77.14 -14.66
CA ALA A 471 -12.40 76.74 -15.91
C ALA A 471 -12.26 75.22 -15.98
N THR A 472 -12.61 74.64 -17.13
CA THR A 472 -12.35 73.21 -17.42
C THR A 472 -10.90 73.07 -17.86
N VAL A 473 -10.08 72.39 -17.05
CA VAL A 473 -8.67 72.11 -17.35
C VAL A 473 -8.53 70.64 -17.74
N THR A 474 -7.97 70.36 -18.91
CA THR A 474 -7.54 69.01 -19.32
C THR A 474 -6.03 68.94 -19.22
N ILE A 475 -5.51 68.12 -18.31
CA ILE A 475 -4.08 67.81 -18.20
C ILE A 475 -3.85 66.48 -18.91
N THR A 476 -2.77 66.36 -19.68
CA THR A 476 -2.39 65.13 -20.37
C THR A 476 -0.89 64.87 -20.17
N VAL A 477 -0.57 63.65 -19.75
CA VAL A 477 0.81 63.10 -19.74
C VAL A 477 0.96 62.12 -20.89
N THR A 478 2.15 62.05 -21.48
CA THR A 478 2.55 61.03 -22.46
C THR A 478 3.86 60.37 -22.03
N ASP A 479 3.89 59.04 -22.02
CA ASP A 479 5.05 58.25 -21.60
C ASP A 479 6.11 58.05 -22.71
N SER A 480 7.21 57.34 -22.44
CA SER A 480 8.23 57.08 -23.48
C SER A 480 7.78 56.08 -24.56
N ALA A 481 6.80 55.21 -24.30
CA ALA A 481 6.15 54.39 -25.32
C ALA A 481 5.23 55.23 -26.26
N SER A 482 4.95 56.49 -25.89
CA SER A 482 4.04 57.42 -26.57
C SER A 482 2.55 57.11 -26.31
N VAL A 483 2.24 56.44 -25.20
CA VAL A 483 0.87 56.30 -24.69
C VAL A 483 0.53 57.51 -23.83
N SER A 484 -0.67 58.06 -24.01
CA SER A 484 -1.15 59.24 -23.28
C SER A 484 -2.28 58.92 -22.31
N ALA A 485 -2.32 59.62 -21.18
CA ALA A 485 -3.46 59.63 -20.25
C ALA A 485 -3.86 61.06 -19.89
N SER A 486 -5.16 61.30 -19.81
CA SER A 486 -5.73 62.63 -19.59
C SER A 486 -6.62 62.68 -18.35
N LYS A 487 -6.57 63.79 -17.62
CA LYS A 487 -7.39 64.10 -16.45
C LYS A 487 -8.06 65.44 -16.66
N ILE A 488 -9.40 65.44 -16.68
CA ILE A 488 -10.20 66.66 -16.70
C ILE A 488 -10.53 67.06 -15.27
N VAL A 489 -10.32 68.33 -14.92
CA VAL A 489 -10.69 68.92 -13.62
C VAL A 489 -11.31 70.29 -13.81
N THR A 490 -12.11 70.72 -12.83
CA THR A 490 -12.64 72.09 -12.75
C THR A 490 -11.76 72.91 -11.81
N TRP A 491 -11.13 73.96 -12.32
CA TRP A 491 -10.31 74.90 -11.54
C TRP A 491 -11.10 76.19 -11.30
N LYS A 492 -11.18 76.67 -10.05
CA LYS A 492 -11.82 77.95 -9.72
C LYS A 492 -10.80 78.98 -9.27
N VAL A 493 -10.92 80.22 -9.75
CA VAL A 493 -10.12 81.37 -9.29
C VAL A 493 -11.06 82.50 -8.88
N ALA A 494 -10.92 82.93 -7.63
CA ALA A 494 -11.78 83.91 -6.96
C ALA A 494 -11.19 85.34 -6.89
#